data_AF-A0A852A8P9-F1
#
_entry.id   AF-A0A852A8P9-F1
#
_cell.length_a   1.000
_cell.length_b   1.000
_cell.length_c   1.000
_cell.angle_alpha   90.00
_cell.angle_beta   90.00
_cell.angle_gamma   90.00
#
_symmetry.space_group_name_H-M   'P 1'
#
loop_
_entity.id
_entity.type
_entity.pdbx_description
1 polymer ?
#
loop_
_entity_poly.entity_id
_entity_poly.type
_entity_poly.pdbx_seq_one_letter_code
_entity_poly.pdbx_strand_id
1 'polypeptide(L)'
;IPSPTEETTRTTTPVTTSPSTTPLCFKEKCYWSRWYDVSYPGSGYDDGDFDTIENIENNGYKVCNNRKDVECRAVRFPNTPYPLLEQHITCNTEEGLKCYNKDQLPPICYNYELRFKCCVNIPVPCETTTEILTTTTPTTTPSSTMSTPEPTTLSLQTKHKTTTEYPTEPKTDFIHTRITSKPTRKTQTTATPEQSSTTTKTTT
;
A
#
# COMPACT_ATOMS: atom_id res chain seq x y z
N ILE A 1 -1.36 -85.56 -56.62
CA ILE A 1 -2.20 -84.36 -56.44
C ILE A 1 -1.61 -83.59 -55.27
N PRO A 2 -0.93 -82.44 -55.45
CA PRO A 2 -0.47 -81.63 -54.34
C PRO A 2 -1.53 -80.60 -53.92
N SER A 3 -1.57 -80.28 -52.63
CA SER A 3 -2.52 -79.38 -51.94
C SER A 3 -2.14 -77.90 -52.13
N PRO A 4 -3.09 -76.95 -52.16
CA PRO A 4 -2.76 -75.53 -52.28
C PRO A 4 -2.37 -74.95 -50.90
N THR A 5 -1.38 -74.06 -50.90
CA THR A 5 -0.98 -73.25 -49.74
C THR A 5 -1.72 -71.92 -49.82
N GLU A 6 -2.55 -71.61 -48.82
CA GLU A 6 -3.22 -70.30 -48.71
C GLU A 6 -2.23 -69.25 -48.19
N GLU A 7 -2.10 -68.15 -48.93
CA GLU A 7 -1.29 -66.99 -48.56
C GLU A 7 -2.19 -65.92 -47.90
N THR A 8 -2.12 -65.83 -46.57
CA THR A 8 -2.89 -64.84 -45.80
C THR A 8 -2.24 -63.45 -45.90
N THR A 9 -2.77 -62.60 -46.78
CA THR A 9 -2.38 -61.20 -46.92
C THR A 9 -2.86 -60.40 -45.69
N ARG A 10 -1.92 -59.97 -44.83
CA ARG A 10 -2.22 -59.06 -43.71
C ARG A 10 -2.38 -57.63 -44.24
N THR A 11 -3.62 -57.14 -44.27
CA THR A 11 -3.94 -55.74 -44.52
C THR A 11 -3.51 -54.89 -43.33
N THR A 12 -2.61 -53.94 -43.54
CA THR A 12 -2.19 -52.96 -42.53
C THR A 12 -3.04 -51.70 -42.65
N THR A 13 -3.86 -51.43 -41.63
CA THR A 13 -4.67 -50.22 -41.54
C THR A 13 -3.76 -49.00 -41.28
N PRO A 14 -3.96 -47.85 -41.95
CA PRO A 14 -3.19 -46.66 -41.65
C PRO A 14 -3.53 -46.13 -40.25
N VAL A 15 -2.50 -45.89 -39.44
CA VAL A 15 -2.64 -45.24 -38.13
C VAL A 15 -2.93 -43.76 -38.35
N THR A 16 -4.18 -43.36 -38.21
CA THR A 16 -4.56 -41.94 -38.19
C THR A 16 -3.96 -41.29 -36.95
N THR A 17 -2.92 -40.48 -37.13
CA THR A 17 -2.29 -39.70 -36.07
C THR A 17 -3.18 -38.49 -35.78
N SER A 18 -3.90 -38.52 -34.66
CA SER A 18 -4.64 -37.35 -34.16
C SER A 18 -3.66 -36.21 -33.87
N PRO A 19 -3.99 -34.94 -34.15
CA PRO A 19 -3.14 -33.82 -33.78
C PRO A 19 -2.99 -33.78 -32.26
N SER A 20 -1.77 -33.98 -31.77
CA SER A 20 -1.45 -33.84 -30.36
C SER A 20 -1.49 -32.35 -30.01
N THR A 21 -2.51 -31.94 -29.25
CA THR A 21 -2.58 -30.60 -28.67
C THR A 21 -1.42 -30.47 -27.68
N THR A 22 -0.43 -29.67 -28.01
CA THR A 22 0.72 -29.42 -27.15
C THR A 22 0.22 -28.85 -25.82
N PRO A 23 0.60 -29.41 -24.66
CA PRO A 23 0.17 -28.86 -23.37
C PRO A 23 0.66 -27.41 -23.23
N LEU A 24 -0.24 -26.51 -22.84
CA LEU A 24 0.09 -25.12 -22.54
C LEU A 24 0.49 -25.01 -21.08
N CYS A 25 1.75 -24.65 -20.83
CA CYS A 25 2.23 -24.29 -19.50
C CYS A 25 2.07 -22.79 -19.28
N PHE A 26 1.98 -22.36 -18.02
CA PHE A 26 1.87 -20.95 -17.66
C PHE A 26 2.98 -20.56 -16.69
N LYS A 27 3.51 -19.35 -16.88
CA LYS A 27 4.42 -18.70 -15.94
C LYS A 27 3.78 -17.42 -15.43
N GLU A 28 3.80 -17.19 -14.12
CA GLU A 28 3.33 -15.93 -13.55
C GLU A 28 4.39 -14.84 -13.78
N LYS A 29 3.98 -13.71 -14.35
CA LYS A 29 4.81 -12.52 -14.51
C LYS A 29 4.14 -11.34 -13.82
N CYS A 30 4.89 -10.70 -12.93
CA CYS A 30 4.40 -9.58 -12.13
C CYS A 30 5.04 -8.25 -12.56
N TYR A 31 4.29 -7.17 -12.42
CA TYR A 31 4.74 -5.80 -12.65
C TYR A 31 4.01 -4.85 -11.68
N TRP A 32 4.65 -3.74 -11.33
CA TRP A 32 3.98 -2.66 -10.59
C TRP A 32 3.17 -1.82 -11.57
N SER A 33 1.96 -1.43 -11.17
CA SER A 33 1.15 -0.45 -11.90
C SER A 33 1.78 0.95 -11.82
N ARG A 34 1.16 1.89 -12.54
CA ARG A 34 1.31 3.31 -12.22
C ARG A 34 0.84 3.58 -10.78
N TRP A 35 1.26 4.72 -10.25
CA TRP A 35 0.61 5.30 -9.08
C TRP A 35 -0.78 5.83 -9.46
N TYR A 36 -1.72 5.60 -8.57
CA TYR A 36 -3.08 6.11 -8.57
C TYR A 36 -3.23 7.09 -7.42
N ASP A 37 -3.65 8.30 -7.77
CA ASP A 37 -3.92 9.45 -6.91
C ASP A 37 -5.14 10.11 -7.56
N VAL A 38 -6.32 9.61 -7.22
CA VAL A 38 -7.63 10.00 -7.78
C VAL A 38 -8.51 10.71 -6.75
N SER A 39 -8.07 10.73 -5.49
CA SER A 39 -8.70 11.42 -4.38
C SER A 39 -7.71 12.43 -3.79
N TYR A 40 -8.23 13.46 -3.13
CA TYR A 40 -7.41 14.41 -2.40
C TYR A 40 -8.18 14.81 -1.15
N PRO A 41 -7.55 14.79 0.05
CA PRO A 41 -8.27 15.03 1.29
C PRO A 41 -8.73 16.49 1.39
N GLY A 42 -10.04 16.70 1.52
CA GLY A 42 -10.58 17.98 1.92
C GLY A 42 -10.57 18.15 3.44
N SER A 43 -11.12 19.27 3.92
CA SER A 43 -11.06 19.65 5.34
C SER A 43 -12.25 19.18 6.18
N GLY A 44 -13.19 18.43 5.59
CA GLY A 44 -14.38 17.95 6.29
C GLY A 44 -14.05 16.86 7.33
N TYR A 45 -14.92 16.69 8.32
CA TYR A 45 -14.76 15.66 9.35
C TYR A 45 -14.87 14.24 8.79
N ASP A 46 -15.89 14.00 7.96
CA ASP A 46 -16.10 12.73 7.23
C ASP A 46 -15.38 12.68 5.87
N ASP A 47 -14.55 13.68 5.60
CA ASP A 47 -13.69 13.74 4.41
C ASP A 47 -12.43 12.91 4.64
N GLY A 48 -11.59 12.83 3.62
CA GLY A 48 -10.38 12.04 3.68
C GLY A 48 -9.84 11.73 2.29
N ASP A 49 -8.93 10.77 2.26
CA ASP A 49 -8.27 10.36 1.04
C ASP A 49 -8.63 8.91 0.69
N PHE A 50 -9.20 8.72 -0.50
CA PHE A 50 -9.90 7.49 -0.88
C PHE A 50 -9.51 7.03 -2.29
N ASP A 51 -8.27 6.62 -2.50
CA ASP A 51 -7.85 5.88 -3.69
C ASP A 51 -8.31 4.41 -3.62
N THR A 52 -9.61 4.19 -3.51
CA THR A 52 -10.19 2.84 -3.54
C THR A 52 -10.17 2.29 -4.95
N ILE A 53 -10.22 0.96 -5.10
CA ILE A 53 -10.32 0.32 -6.42
C ILE A 53 -11.53 0.87 -7.21
N GLU A 54 -12.68 1.03 -6.53
CA GLU A 54 -13.89 1.60 -7.12
C GLU A 54 -13.67 3.05 -7.58
N ASN A 55 -13.07 3.90 -6.74
CA ASN A 55 -12.80 5.29 -7.12
C ASN A 55 -11.81 5.39 -8.28
N ILE A 56 -10.79 4.53 -8.30
CA ILE A 56 -9.82 4.46 -9.39
C ILE A 56 -10.51 4.07 -10.71
N GLU A 57 -11.39 3.06 -10.68
CA GLU A 57 -12.16 2.62 -11.85
C GLU A 57 -13.18 3.67 -12.31
N ASN A 58 -13.88 4.33 -11.38
CA ASN A 58 -14.81 5.42 -11.67
C ASN A 58 -14.13 6.63 -12.31
N ASN A 59 -12.84 6.84 -12.04
CA ASN A 59 -12.00 7.85 -12.69
C ASN A 59 -11.39 7.38 -14.03
N GLY A 60 -11.82 6.23 -14.55
CA GLY A 60 -11.48 5.75 -15.89
C GLY A 60 -10.17 4.95 -15.98
N TYR A 61 -9.55 4.63 -14.84
CA TYR A 61 -8.38 3.76 -14.82
C TYR A 61 -8.79 2.28 -14.77
N LYS A 62 -7.89 1.41 -15.20
CA LYS A 62 -8.07 -0.05 -15.08
C LYS A 62 -7.17 -0.58 -13.98
N VAL A 63 -7.78 -1.15 -12.94
CA VAL A 63 -7.05 -1.90 -11.91
C VAL A 63 -6.98 -3.37 -12.33
N CYS A 64 -5.84 -4.01 -12.13
CA CYS A 64 -5.70 -5.43 -12.45
C CYS A 64 -6.47 -6.31 -11.45
N ASN A 65 -6.98 -7.45 -11.93
CA ASN A 65 -7.75 -8.38 -11.09
C ASN A 65 -6.85 -9.19 -10.13
N ASN A 66 -5.67 -9.62 -10.58
CA ASN A 66 -4.71 -10.40 -9.76
C ASN A 66 -3.64 -9.47 -9.18
N ARG A 67 -3.97 -8.86 -8.03
CA ARG A 67 -3.08 -8.04 -7.22
C ARG A 67 -2.39 -8.95 -6.20
N LYS A 68 -1.06 -8.96 -6.20
CA LYS A 68 -0.26 -9.72 -5.23
C LYS A 68 0.25 -8.88 -4.07
N ASP A 69 0.30 -7.57 -4.27
CA ASP A 69 0.86 -6.64 -3.32
C ASP A 69 0.32 -5.23 -3.60
N VAL A 70 0.43 -4.36 -2.61
CA VAL A 70 0.07 -2.96 -2.70
C VAL A 70 1.17 -2.12 -2.04
N GLU A 71 1.45 -0.98 -2.64
CA GLU A 71 2.34 0.01 -2.05
C GLU A 71 1.59 1.32 -1.95
N CYS A 72 1.58 1.91 -0.76
CA CYS A 72 0.98 3.21 -0.50
C CYS A 72 2.04 4.15 0.06
N ARG A 73 1.99 5.42 -0.36
CA ARG A 73 2.90 6.46 0.15
C ARG A 73 2.22 7.82 0.16
N ALA A 74 2.63 8.70 1.06
CA ALA A 74 2.22 10.10 0.98
C ALA A 74 3.03 10.80 -0.11
N VAL A 75 2.36 11.55 -0.99
CA VAL A 75 2.99 12.24 -2.12
C VAL A 75 4.09 13.20 -1.65
N ARG A 76 3.88 13.87 -0.51
CA ARG A 76 4.87 14.79 0.08
C ARG A 76 5.99 14.09 0.85
N PHE A 77 5.84 12.82 1.19
CA PHE A 77 6.82 12.03 1.95
C PHE A 77 7.11 10.69 1.24
N PRO A 78 7.59 10.70 -0.02
CA PRO A 78 7.67 9.50 -0.85
C PRO A 78 8.70 8.48 -0.37
N ASN A 79 9.66 8.91 0.47
CA ASN A 79 10.71 8.06 1.04
C ASN A 79 10.42 7.67 2.49
N THR A 80 9.29 8.11 3.05
CA THR A 80 8.87 7.78 4.41
C THR A 80 7.78 6.72 4.32
N PRO A 81 8.01 5.50 4.83
CA PRO A 81 6.97 4.49 4.91
C PRO A 81 5.73 5.04 5.63
N TYR A 82 4.54 4.81 5.07
CA TYR A 82 3.31 5.36 5.64
C TYR A 82 3.07 4.99 7.12
N PRO A 83 3.48 3.81 7.64
CA PRO A 83 3.29 3.50 9.07
C PRO A 83 4.06 4.43 10.01
N LEU A 84 5.11 5.10 9.51
CA LEU A 84 5.88 6.09 10.27
C LEU A 84 5.31 7.51 10.18
N LEU A 85 4.26 7.73 9.38
CA LEU A 85 3.58 9.02 9.27
C LEU A 85 2.51 9.24 10.36
N GLU A 86 2.30 8.23 11.22
CA GLU A 86 1.37 8.28 12.36
C GLU A 86 -0.08 8.61 11.96
N GLN A 87 -0.49 8.20 10.74
CA GLN A 87 -1.88 8.28 10.27
C GLN A 87 -2.51 6.89 10.17
N HIS A 88 -3.77 6.78 10.61
CA HIS A 88 -4.56 5.58 10.49
C HIS A 88 -5.08 5.46 9.05
N ILE A 89 -4.44 4.60 8.26
CA ILE A 89 -4.85 4.33 6.87
C ILE A 89 -5.07 2.84 6.66
N THR A 90 -6.03 2.50 5.80
CA THR A 90 -6.12 1.19 5.16
C THR A 90 -5.32 1.24 3.87
N CYS A 91 -4.41 0.28 3.69
CA CYS A 91 -3.64 0.08 2.46
C CYS A 91 -3.55 -1.44 2.22
N ASN A 92 -4.44 -1.98 1.40
CA ASN A 92 -4.49 -3.43 1.11
C ASN A 92 -4.89 -3.72 -0.35
N THR A 93 -4.76 -4.97 -0.77
CA THR A 93 -5.03 -5.42 -2.15
C THR A 93 -6.51 -5.56 -2.49
N GLU A 94 -7.38 -5.56 -1.49
CA GLU A 94 -8.81 -5.81 -1.61
C GLU A 94 -9.62 -4.53 -1.77
N GLU A 95 -9.22 -3.47 -1.06
CA GLU A 95 -9.94 -2.20 -0.98
C GLU A 95 -9.18 -1.05 -1.64
N GLY A 96 -7.84 -1.11 -1.68
CA GLY A 96 -6.97 -0.01 -2.08
C GLY A 96 -6.57 0.83 -0.87
N LEU A 97 -6.67 2.16 -0.99
CA LEU A 97 -6.32 3.11 0.05
C LEU A 97 -7.56 3.81 0.60
N LYS A 98 -7.64 3.88 1.93
CA LYS A 98 -8.62 4.70 2.65
C LYS A 98 -7.96 5.38 3.83
N CYS A 99 -8.13 6.68 3.93
CA CYS A 99 -7.81 7.46 5.10
C CYS A 99 -9.02 8.35 5.41
N TYR A 100 -9.53 8.29 6.64
CA TYR A 100 -10.62 9.16 7.09
C TYR A 100 -10.05 10.23 8.03
N ASN A 101 -10.40 11.49 7.80
CA ASN A 101 -9.95 12.61 8.63
C ASN A 101 -10.35 12.46 10.10
N LYS A 102 -11.57 11.99 10.37
CA LYS A 102 -12.09 11.73 11.72
C LYS A 102 -11.25 10.76 12.57
N ASP A 103 -10.43 9.94 11.92
CA ASP A 103 -9.58 8.95 12.59
C ASP A 103 -8.14 9.46 12.82
N GLN A 104 -7.84 10.73 12.46
CA GLN A 104 -6.48 11.29 12.50
C GLN A 104 -6.26 12.31 13.62
N LEU A 105 -5.03 12.33 14.14
CA LEU A 105 -4.50 13.31 15.08
C LEU A 105 -3.02 13.56 14.70
N PRO A 106 -2.66 14.45 13.75
CA PRO A 106 -3.31 15.68 13.27
C PRO A 106 -4.45 15.49 12.26
N PRO A 107 -5.42 16.43 12.15
CA PRO A 107 -6.81 16.07 11.87
C PRO A 107 -7.17 15.78 10.40
N ILE A 108 -6.23 15.93 9.47
CA ILE A 108 -6.49 15.73 8.04
C ILE A 108 -5.49 14.73 7.50
N CYS A 109 -5.99 13.76 6.73
CA CYS A 109 -5.17 12.83 5.95
C CYS A 109 -4.12 13.57 5.12
N TYR A 110 -2.93 12.99 4.98
CA TYR A 110 -2.03 13.39 3.91
C TYR A 110 -2.64 13.02 2.56
N ASN A 111 -2.16 13.67 1.49
CA ASN A 111 -2.43 13.17 0.14
C ASN A 111 -1.56 11.95 -0.10
N TYR A 112 -2.17 10.78 -0.15
CA TYR A 112 -1.54 9.54 -0.50
C TYR A 112 -1.71 9.24 -1.99
N GLU A 113 -0.98 8.23 -2.41
CA GLU A 113 -1.19 7.54 -3.68
C GLU A 113 -0.83 6.07 -3.47
N LEU A 114 -1.39 5.20 -4.30
CA LEU A 114 -1.08 3.77 -4.26
C LEU A 114 -0.72 3.19 -5.62
N ARG A 115 0.00 2.08 -5.61
CA ARG A 115 0.16 1.21 -6.79
C ARG A 115 0.01 -0.25 -6.39
N PHE A 116 -0.45 -1.07 -7.34
CA PHE A 116 -0.60 -2.51 -7.14
C PHE A 116 0.48 -3.28 -7.87
N LYS A 117 0.92 -4.39 -7.29
CA LYS A 117 1.73 -5.39 -7.99
C LYS A 117 0.79 -6.36 -8.69
N CYS A 118 0.65 -6.16 -9.99
CA CYS A 118 -0.23 -6.93 -10.86
C CYS A 118 0.50 -8.12 -11.45
N CYS A 119 -0.13 -9.30 -11.44
CA CYS A 119 0.47 -10.49 -12.03
C CYS A 119 -0.44 -11.12 -13.09
N VAL A 120 0.15 -11.53 -14.20
CA VAL A 120 -0.54 -12.21 -15.30
C VAL A 120 0.13 -13.54 -15.60
N ASN A 121 -0.68 -14.55 -15.90
CA ASN A 121 -0.18 -15.83 -16.36
C ASN A 121 0.11 -15.73 -17.87
N ILE A 122 1.38 -15.86 -18.24
CA ILE A 122 1.81 -15.89 -19.64
C ILE A 122 1.95 -17.35 -20.09
N PRO A 123 1.41 -17.73 -21.26
CA PRO A 123 1.64 -19.06 -21.80
C PRO A 123 3.12 -19.20 -22.16
N VAL A 124 3.71 -20.32 -21.77
CA VAL A 124 5.09 -20.69 -22.06
C VAL A 124 5.13 -22.13 -22.57
N PRO A 125 6.11 -22.50 -23.42
CA PRO A 125 6.37 -23.89 -23.73
C PRO A 125 6.58 -24.68 -22.45
N CYS A 126 5.99 -25.87 -22.36
CA CYS A 126 6.30 -26.78 -21.27
C CYS A 126 7.75 -27.26 -21.40
N GLU A 127 8.54 -27.08 -20.34
CA GLU A 127 9.89 -27.64 -20.25
C GLU A 127 9.76 -29.17 -20.19
N THR A 128 10.15 -29.86 -21.25
CA THR A 128 10.33 -31.31 -21.21
C THR A 128 11.72 -31.58 -20.66
N THR A 129 11.83 -31.78 -19.35
CA THR A 129 13.09 -32.26 -18.77
C THR A 129 13.33 -33.69 -19.27
N THR A 130 14.12 -33.85 -20.31
CA THR A 130 14.70 -35.16 -20.67
C THR A 130 15.71 -35.50 -19.58
N GLU A 131 15.32 -36.32 -18.62
CA GLU A 131 16.27 -36.93 -17.67
C GLU A 131 17.27 -37.77 -18.45
N ILE A 132 18.43 -37.21 -18.75
CA ILE A 132 19.59 -37.99 -19.15
C ILE A 132 20.17 -38.58 -17.86
N LEU A 133 19.91 -39.87 -17.65
CA LEU A 133 20.51 -40.64 -16.58
C LEU A 133 22.02 -40.82 -16.86
N THR A 134 22.84 -39.83 -16.54
CA THR A 134 24.30 -40.01 -16.48
C THR A 134 24.68 -40.62 -15.14
N THR A 135 24.88 -41.93 -15.14
CA THR A 135 25.52 -42.66 -14.04
C THR A 135 26.99 -42.25 -13.93
N THR A 136 27.32 -41.30 -13.06
CA THR A 136 28.71 -40.98 -12.71
C THR A 136 29.17 -41.79 -11.50
N THR A 137 30.09 -42.71 -11.76
CA THR A 137 30.85 -43.50 -10.79
C THR A 137 31.68 -42.59 -9.87
N PRO A 138 31.72 -42.80 -8.54
CA PRO A 138 32.53 -41.98 -7.65
C PRO A 138 34.01 -42.37 -7.75
N THR A 139 34.86 -41.46 -8.24
CA THR A 139 36.31 -41.56 -8.08
C THR A 139 36.72 -40.78 -6.84
N THR A 140 37.21 -41.51 -5.84
CA THR A 140 37.78 -40.97 -4.60
C THR A 140 39.17 -40.39 -4.86
N THR A 141 39.40 -39.17 -4.40
CA THR A 141 40.75 -38.59 -4.26
C THR A 141 40.79 -37.78 -2.96
N PRO A 142 41.77 -37.98 -2.06
CA PRO A 142 41.92 -37.19 -0.85
C PRO A 142 42.91 -36.03 -1.03
N SER A 143 42.94 -35.14 -0.03
CA SER A 143 43.75 -33.90 0.17
C SER A 143 43.15 -32.62 -0.43
N SER A 144 43.14 -31.47 0.24
CA SER A 144 43.72 -31.08 1.54
C SER A 144 43.13 -29.73 2.00
N THR A 145 43.01 -29.58 3.33
CA THR A 145 43.01 -28.31 4.12
C THR A 145 42.09 -27.16 3.69
N MET A 146 40.94 -27.06 4.36
CA MET A 146 40.18 -25.82 4.52
C MET A 146 40.95 -24.84 5.41
N SER A 147 41.13 -23.61 4.94
CA SER A 147 41.42 -22.45 5.79
C SER A 147 40.17 -21.58 5.83
N THR A 148 39.63 -21.41 7.04
CA THR A 148 38.45 -20.64 7.39
C THR A 148 38.66 -19.15 7.13
N PRO A 149 37.76 -18.43 6.45
CA PRO A 149 37.71 -16.97 6.55
C PRO A 149 36.91 -16.58 7.80
N GLU A 150 37.58 -15.86 8.69
CA GLU A 150 37.06 -15.23 9.89
C GLU A 150 36.05 -14.12 9.53
N PRO A 151 34.92 -13.96 10.25
CA PRO A 151 33.99 -12.86 10.00
C PRO A 151 34.56 -11.57 10.60
N THR A 152 35.08 -10.69 9.76
CA THR A 152 35.44 -9.33 10.16
C THR A 152 34.17 -8.52 10.42
N THR A 153 33.86 -8.31 11.70
CA THR A 153 32.83 -7.37 12.16
C THR A 153 33.32 -5.94 11.93
N LEU A 154 32.72 -5.23 10.97
CA LEU A 154 32.91 -3.79 10.79
C LEU A 154 32.21 -3.05 11.94
N SER A 155 32.95 -2.76 13.01
CA SER A 155 32.54 -1.81 14.04
C SER A 155 32.76 -0.39 13.52
N LEU A 156 31.67 0.32 13.19
CA LEU A 156 31.69 1.76 12.95
C LEU A 156 32.00 2.48 14.27
N GLN A 157 33.28 2.82 14.49
CA GLN A 157 33.67 3.77 15.52
C GLN A 157 33.37 5.20 15.05
N THR A 158 32.19 5.70 15.38
CA THR A 158 31.95 7.14 15.41
C THR A 158 32.54 7.72 16.71
N LYS A 159 33.60 8.53 16.59
CA LYS A 159 34.04 9.44 17.67
C LYS A 159 32.99 10.54 17.85
N HIS A 160 31.93 10.25 18.61
CA HIS A 160 31.09 11.29 19.20
C HIS A 160 31.32 11.30 20.71
N LYS A 161 31.67 12.48 21.23
CA LYS A 161 31.81 12.77 22.65
C LYS A 161 30.43 12.62 23.30
N THR A 162 30.23 11.56 24.06
CA THR A 162 29.05 11.37 24.90
C THR A 162 29.06 12.44 25.99
N THR A 163 28.22 13.47 25.84
CA THR A 163 27.85 14.35 26.95
C THR A 163 26.63 13.73 27.62
N THR A 164 26.80 13.24 28.83
CA THR A 164 25.70 12.78 29.69
C THR A 164 24.93 14.01 30.18
N GLU A 165 23.84 14.37 29.51
CA GLU A 165 22.92 15.39 30.01
C GLU A 165 21.83 14.72 30.83
N TYR A 166 21.82 14.98 32.14
CA TYR A 166 20.74 14.57 33.03
C TYR A 166 19.47 15.38 32.72
N PRO A 167 18.27 14.78 32.79
CA PRO A 167 17.03 15.51 32.57
C PRO A 167 16.84 16.51 33.70
N THR A 168 17.03 17.79 33.39
CA THR A 168 16.65 18.89 34.28
C THR A 168 15.26 19.34 33.87
N GLU A 169 14.31 19.21 34.79
CA GLU A 169 12.92 19.62 34.65
C GLU A 169 12.83 21.11 34.25
N PRO A 170 12.05 21.49 33.22
CA PRO A 170 11.93 22.90 32.84
C PRO A 170 11.11 23.65 33.89
N LYS A 171 11.76 24.58 34.59
CA LYS A 171 11.12 25.48 35.55
C LYS A 171 10.40 26.61 34.79
N THR A 172 9.08 26.50 34.64
CA THR A 172 8.21 27.57 34.12
C THR A 172 7.87 28.57 35.22
N ASP A 173 8.82 29.43 35.58
CA ASP A 173 8.50 30.72 36.17
C ASP A 173 8.42 31.73 35.00
N PHE A 174 7.41 32.60 34.99
CA PHE A 174 7.13 33.65 33.97
C PHE A 174 6.05 33.40 32.91
N ILE A 175 5.02 32.57 33.12
CA ILE A 175 3.70 32.81 32.47
C ILE A 175 2.55 32.46 33.45
N HIS A 176 2.49 33.13 34.60
CA HIS A 176 1.27 33.14 35.42
C HIS A 176 1.10 34.48 36.14
N THR A 177 0.80 35.53 35.38
CA THR A 177 0.33 36.81 35.97
C THR A 177 -0.64 37.55 35.05
N ARG A 178 -1.53 36.81 34.35
CA ARG A 178 -2.65 37.46 33.66
C ARG A 178 -3.87 36.58 33.43
N ILE A 179 -4.36 35.86 34.44
CA ILE A 179 -5.76 35.38 34.44
C ILE A 179 -6.33 35.41 35.87
N THR A 180 -6.44 36.60 36.45
CA THR A 180 -7.34 36.86 37.60
C THR A 180 -7.98 38.23 37.44
N SER A 181 -8.71 38.44 36.34
CA SER A 181 -9.71 39.51 36.29
C SER A 181 -11.03 38.97 36.87
N LYS A 182 -11.27 39.34 38.12
CA LYS A 182 -12.54 39.25 38.85
C LYS A 182 -13.72 39.69 37.95
N PRO A 183 -14.86 38.97 37.91
CA PRO A 183 -15.99 39.40 37.09
C PRO A 183 -16.57 40.69 37.67
N THR A 184 -16.44 41.78 36.91
CA THR A 184 -17.08 43.05 37.26
C THR A 184 -18.51 43.02 36.70
N ARG A 185 -19.48 42.87 37.61
CA ARG A 185 -20.92 42.96 37.32
C ARG A 185 -21.22 44.38 36.80
N LYS A 186 -21.42 44.53 35.48
CA LYS A 186 -22.00 45.75 34.91
C LYS A 186 -23.50 45.73 35.18
N THR A 187 -23.94 46.62 36.06
CA THR A 187 -25.37 46.94 36.26
C THR A 187 -25.87 47.63 34.99
N GLN A 188 -26.81 46.99 34.30
CA GLN A 188 -27.47 47.55 33.13
C GLN A 188 -28.62 48.43 33.64
N THR A 189 -28.45 49.75 33.55
CA THR A 189 -29.49 50.73 33.83
C THR A 189 -30.47 50.71 32.65
N THR A 190 -31.66 50.17 32.86
CA THR A 190 -32.78 50.21 31.92
C THR A 190 -33.32 51.64 31.88
N ALA A 191 -33.20 52.32 30.74
CA ALA A 191 -33.88 53.57 30.47
C ALA A 191 -35.33 53.29 30.05
N THR A 192 -36.28 53.84 30.79
CA THR A 192 -37.72 53.88 30.51
C THR A 192 -37.99 54.76 29.28
N PRO A 193 -38.86 54.37 28.32
CA PRO A 193 -39.28 55.27 27.26
C PRO A 193 -40.36 56.23 27.78
N GLU A 194 -40.10 57.53 27.62
CA GLU A 194 -41.01 58.63 27.91
C GLU A 194 -42.14 58.67 26.87
N GLN A 195 -43.38 58.63 27.35
CA GLN A 195 -44.60 58.55 26.56
C GLN A 195 -45.00 59.97 26.13
N SER A 196 -44.96 60.25 24.82
CA SER A 196 -45.34 61.54 24.26
C SER A 196 -46.86 61.64 24.10
N SER A 197 -47.50 62.57 24.81
CA SER A 197 -48.93 62.88 24.71
C SER A 197 -49.18 63.95 23.64
N THR A 198 -49.94 63.59 22.61
CA THR A 198 -50.38 64.51 21.56
C THR A 198 -51.68 65.19 21.99
N THR A 199 -51.71 66.52 22.08
CA THR A 199 -52.93 67.28 22.37
C THR A 199 -53.43 67.95 21.09
N THR A 200 -54.59 67.52 20.62
CA THR A 200 -55.34 68.11 19.50
C THR A 200 -56.00 69.41 19.93
N LYS A 201 -55.81 70.50 19.18
CA LYS A 201 -56.62 71.73 19.32
C LYS A 201 -57.50 71.92 18.08
N THR A 202 -58.80 71.85 18.33
CA THR A 202 -59.90 72.29 17.46
C THR A 202 -60.02 73.80 17.53
N THR A 203 -60.25 74.48 16.40
CA THR A 203 -60.85 75.82 16.39
C THR A 203 -61.72 75.99 15.16
N THR A 204 -62.94 76.47 15.46
CA THR A 204 -64.03 76.93 14.60
C THR A 204 -63.68 78.23 13.90
#